data_AF-A0A7C5DXL2-F1
#
_entry.id   AF-A0A7C5DXL2-F1
#
_cell.length_a   1.000
_cell.length_b   1.000
_cell.length_c   1.000
_cell.angle_alpha   90.00
_cell.angle_beta   90.00
_cell.angle_gamma   90.00
#
_symmetry.space_group_name_H-M   'P 1'
#
loop_
_entity.id
_entity.type
_entity.pdbx_description
1 polymer ?
#
loop_
_entity_poly.entity_id
_entity_poly.type
_entity_poly.pdbx_seq_one_letter_code
_entity_poly.pdbx_strand_id
1 'polypeptide(L)'
;MADIIAIDKKRKIKDNERSDLIRMHKIMAVRKVFHCTHCASKCEKCGSQLGVDPIKEQAKQQNRHIPYNFCESCSEEYIDYIERLKGNGNPAYYWHNDAWLDIWQKWIHYQQAIDTFLKSKEFTRLLHELKQGGSI
;
A
#
# COMPACT_ATOMS: atom_id res chain seq x y z
N MET A 1 29.25 -2.49 46.87
CA MET A 1 28.27 -1.53 46.30
C MET A 1 28.58 -1.11 44.86
N ALA A 2 29.86 -1.05 44.42
CA ALA A 2 30.21 -0.67 43.05
C ALA A 2 29.79 -1.68 41.95
N ASP A 3 29.77 -2.98 42.27
CA ASP A 3 29.50 -4.05 41.30
C ASP A 3 28.04 -4.08 40.82
N ILE A 4 27.11 -3.72 41.71
CA ILE A 4 25.66 -3.68 41.44
C ILE A 4 25.34 -2.56 40.43
N ILE A 5 26.02 -1.41 40.55
CA ILE A 5 25.86 -0.26 39.65
C ILE A 5 26.39 -0.58 38.24
N ALA A 6 27.43 -1.40 38.13
CA ALA A 6 28.00 -1.84 36.85
C ALA A 6 27.08 -2.84 36.11
N ILE A 7 26.40 -3.73 36.83
CA ILE A 7 25.44 -4.69 36.27
C ILE A 7 24.19 -3.97 35.77
N ASP A 8 23.64 -3.03 36.54
CA ASP A 8 22.48 -2.23 36.12
C ASP A 8 22.78 -1.39 34.87
N LYS A 9 23.99 -0.85 34.76
CA LYS A 9 24.42 -0.10 33.58
C LYS A 9 24.52 -0.98 32.34
N LYS A 10 25.07 -2.20 32.45
CA LYS A 10 25.12 -3.19 31.35
C LYS A 10 23.73 -3.66 30.93
N ARG A 11 22.81 -3.84 31.89
CA ARG A 11 21.42 -4.22 31.63
C ARG A 11 20.68 -3.13 30.86
N LYS A 12 20.80 -1.87 31.29
CA LYS A 12 20.21 -0.71 30.59
C LYS A 12 20.71 -0.56 29.16
N ILE A 13 22.00 -0.84 28.88
CA ILE A 13 22.55 -0.79 27.52
C ILE A 13 21.89 -1.85 26.62
N LYS A 14 21.80 -3.11 27.09
CA LYS A 14 21.15 -4.19 26.33
C LYS A 14 19.65 -3.94 26.12
N ASP A 15 18.97 -3.39 27.13
CA ASP A 15 17.56 -3.05 27.02
C ASP A 15 17.34 -1.89 26.02
N ASN A 16 18.23 -0.90 25.99
CA ASN A 16 18.21 0.18 25.00
C ASN A 16 18.46 -0.35 23.57
N GLU A 17 19.50 -1.17 23.36
CA GLU A 17 19.78 -1.79 22.04
C GLU A 17 18.59 -2.59 21.52
N ARG A 18 17.94 -3.36 22.40
CA ARG A 18 16.73 -4.11 22.05
C ARG A 18 15.56 -3.18 21.70
N SER A 19 15.40 -2.09 22.45
CA SER A 19 14.34 -1.11 22.20
C SER A 19 14.54 -0.37 20.86
N ASP A 20 15.78 -0.07 20.50
CA ASP A 20 16.15 0.56 19.24
C ASP A 20 15.92 -0.38 18.05
N LEU A 21 16.27 -1.67 18.19
CA LEU A 21 15.97 -2.69 17.19
C LEU A 21 14.46 -2.84 16.96
N ILE A 22 13.68 -2.87 18.04
CA ILE A 22 12.20 -2.92 17.94
C ILE A 22 11.68 -1.66 17.23
N ARG A 23 12.21 -0.48 17.57
CA ARG A 23 11.84 0.76 16.90
C ARG A 23 12.18 0.75 15.41
N MET A 24 13.35 0.23 15.02
CA MET A 24 13.74 0.10 13.62
C MET A 24 12.83 -0.86 12.86
N HIS A 25 12.46 -2.00 13.45
CA HIS A 25 11.49 -2.92 12.84
C HIS A 25 10.12 -2.28 12.65
N LYS A 26 9.65 -1.49 13.62
CA LYS A 26 8.41 -0.71 13.52
C LYS A 26 8.46 0.28 12.35
N ILE A 27 9.56 1.02 12.19
CA ILE A 27 9.75 1.96 11.06
C ILE A 27 9.78 1.21 9.72
N MET A 28 10.52 0.09 9.64
CA MET A 28 10.59 -0.73 8.44
C MET A 28 9.23 -1.29 8.02
N ALA A 29 8.43 -1.75 8.99
CA ALA A 29 7.08 -2.25 8.74
C ALA A 29 6.18 -1.17 8.14
N VAL A 30 6.23 0.05 8.69
CA VAL A 30 5.47 1.20 8.15
C VAL A 30 5.99 1.57 6.75
N ARG A 31 7.30 1.71 6.55
CA ARG A 31 7.89 2.04 5.25
C ARG A 31 7.51 1.03 4.17
N LYS A 32 7.48 -0.27 4.47
CA LYS A 32 7.12 -1.32 3.50
C LYS A 32 5.70 -1.15 2.96
N VAL A 33 4.78 -0.67 3.80
CA VAL A 33 3.40 -0.41 3.39
C VAL A 33 3.35 0.87 2.55
N PHE A 34 3.91 1.98 3.02
CA PHE A 34 3.78 3.27 2.35
C PHE A 34 4.62 3.46 1.08
N HIS A 35 5.79 2.82 0.96
CA HIS A 35 6.72 3.12 -0.13
C HIS A 35 6.22 2.69 -1.51
N CYS A 36 5.27 1.75 -1.60
CA CYS A 36 4.84 1.20 -2.88
C CYS A 36 3.32 1.07 -3.08
N THR A 37 2.48 1.04 -2.04
CA THR A 37 1.04 0.73 -2.25
C THR A 37 0.21 1.93 -2.72
N HIS A 38 0.58 3.16 -2.37
CA HIS A 38 -0.18 4.38 -2.74
C HIS A 38 0.72 5.49 -3.30
N CYS A 39 1.71 5.12 -4.10
CA CYS A 39 2.59 6.10 -4.73
C CYS A 39 1.83 6.82 -5.87
N ALA A 40 1.61 8.13 -5.73
CA ALA A 40 0.89 8.93 -6.74
C ALA A 40 1.57 8.94 -8.13
N SER A 41 2.86 8.61 -8.18
CA SER A 41 3.64 8.58 -9.42
C SER A 41 3.67 7.21 -10.11
N LYS A 42 3.01 6.19 -9.56
CA LYS A 42 2.96 4.84 -10.12
C LYS A 42 1.53 4.30 -10.22
N CYS A 43 1.30 3.45 -11.21
CA CYS A 43 0.06 2.68 -11.34
C CYS A 43 -0.05 1.67 -10.19
N GLU A 44 -1.17 1.65 -9.48
CA GLU A 44 -1.42 0.74 -8.35
C GLU A 44 -1.52 -0.74 -8.77
N LYS A 45 -1.87 -1.00 -10.03
CA LYS A 45 -2.04 -2.37 -10.57
C LYS A 45 -0.74 -2.96 -11.11
N CYS A 46 -0.08 -2.28 -12.03
CA CYS A 46 1.09 -2.80 -12.74
C CYS A 46 2.42 -2.15 -12.32
N GLY A 47 2.40 -1.09 -11.52
CA GLY A 47 3.61 -0.39 -11.05
C GLY A 47 4.27 0.53 -12.09
N SER A 48 3.71 0.65 -13.31
CA SER A 48 4.22 1.56 -14.34
C SER A 48 4.29 3.00 -13.86
N GLN A 49 5.34 3.71 -14.22
CA GLN A 49 5.49 5.13 -13.92
C GLN A 49 4.40 5.93 -14.65
N LEU A 50 3.64 6.72 -13.91
CA LEU A 50 2.68 7.66 -14.49
C LEU A 50 3.43 8.93 -14.87
N GLY A 51 3.42 9.27 -16.16
CA GLY A 51 3.95 10.54 -16.66
C GLY A 51 3.11 11.71 -16.16
N VAL A 52 3.77 12.81 -15.80
CA VAL A 52 3.12 14.11 -15.53
C VAL A 52 2.98 14.83 -16.86
N ASP A 53 2.16 14.29 -17.76
CA ASP A 53 1.85 14.97 -19.03
C ASP A 53 0.57 15.80 -18.83
N PRO A 54 0.59 17.13 -19.00
CA PRO A 54 -0.59 17.99 -18.81
C PRO A 54 -1.76 17.65 -19.75
N ILE A 55 -1.50 16.97 -20.87
CA ILE A 55 -2.53 16.45 -21.79
C ILE A 55 -3.30 15.26 -21.15
N LYS A 56 -2.64 14.46 -20.29
CA LYS A 56 -3.26 13.32 -19.60
C LYS A 56 -4.07 13.72 -18.36
N GLU A 57 -3.89 14.93 -17.84
CA GLU A 57 -4.74 15.47 -16.76
C GLU A 57 -6.19 15.66 -17.21
N GLN A 58 -6.41 15.99 -18.49
CA GLN A 58 -7.75 16.08 -19.08
C GLN A 58 -8.42 14.70 -19.22
N ALA A 59 -7.66 13.66 -19.55
CA ALA A 59 -8.15 12.27 -19.56
C ALA A 59 -8.47 11.76 -18.15
N LYS A 60 -7.68 12.14 -17.13
CA LYS A 60 -7.99 11.85 -15.71
C LYS A 60 -9.33 12.46 -15.26
N GLN A 61 -9.72 13.63 -15.78
CA GLN A 61 -11.01 14.24 -15.47
C GLN A 61 -12.21 13.47 -16.03
N GLN A 62 -12.01 12.70 -17.12
CA GLN A 62 -13.05 11.82 -17.69
C GLN A 62 -13.19 10.52 -16.89
N ASN A 63 -12.12 10.06 -16.25
CA ASN A 63 -12.07 8.83 -15.45
C ASN A 63 -12.36 9.01 -13.95
N ARG A 64 -13.11 10.05 -13.54
CA ARG A 64 -13.46 10.31 -12.13
C ARG A 64 -14.22 9.18 -11.42
N HIS A 65 -14.67 8.17 -12.15
CA HIS A 65 -15.35 7.00 -11.59
C HIS A 65 -14.40 5.87 -11.15
N ILE A 66 -13.10 5.96 -11.43
CA ILE A 66 -12.11 4.94 -11.06
C ILE A 66 -11.47 5.34 -9.72
N PRO A 67 -11.64 4.54 -8.64
CA PRO A 67 -11.16 4.89 -7.30
C PRO A 67 -9.64 4.68 -7.11
N TYR A 68 -8.94 4.12 -8.10
CA TYR A 68 -7.53 3.75 -8.04
C TYR A 68 -6.69 4.56 -9.02
N ASN A 69 -5.43 4.82 -8.66
CA ASN A 69 -4.46 5.50 -9.52
C ASN A 69 -3.89 4.51 -10.56
N PHE A 70 -4.51 4.46 -11.74
CA PHE A 70 -4.10 3.59 -12.83
C PHE A 70 -3.40 4.32 -13.97
N CYS A 71 -2.62 3.56 -14.74
CA CYS A 71 -2.24 3.98 -16.09
C CYS A 71 -3.44 3.80 -17.05
N GLU A 72 -3.32 4.32 -18.27
CA GLU A 72 -4.36 4.24 -19.29
C GLU A 72 -4.82 2.79 -19.53
N SER A 73 -3.90 1.89 -19.82
CA SER A 73 -4.19 0.46 -20.02
C SER A 73 -4.88 -0.21 -18.82
N CYS A 74 -4.40 0.01 -17.58
CA CYS A 74 -5.06 -0.56 -16.41
C CYS A 74 -6.43 0.08 -16.13
N SER A 75 -6.66 1.31 -16.58
CA SER A 75 -7.97 1.97 -16.47
C SER A 75 -8.97 1.33 -17.42
N GLU A 76 -8.57 1.07 -18.66
CA GLU A 76 -9.40 0.36 -19.65
C GLU A 76 -9.73 -1.06 -19.19
N GLU A 77 -8.72 -1.82 -18.75
CA GLU A 77 -8.93 -3.17 -18.20
C GLU A 77 -9.87 -3.16 -16.98
N TYR A 78 -9.80 -2.15 -16.12
CA TYR A 78 -10.70 -2.02 -14.99
C TYR A 78 -12.15 -1.78 -15.44
N ILE A 79 -12.37 -0.93 -16.45
CA ILE A 79 -13.71 -0.70 -17.03
C ILE A 79 -14.25 -2.00 -17.62
N ASP A 80 -13.44 -2.73 -18.37
CA ASP A 80 -13.79 -4.04 -18.94
C ASP A 80 -14.15 -5.06 -17.86
N TYR A 81 -13.40 -5.08 -16.76
CA TYR A 81 -13.68 -5.92 -15.60
C TYR A 81 -15.05 -5.57 -14.99
N ILE A 82 -15.37 -4.29 -14.82
CA ILE A 82 -16.67 -3.84 -14.32
C ILE A 82 -17.81 -4.20 -15.28
N GLU A 83 -17.64 -4.01 -16.58
CA GLU A 83 -18.66 -4.39 -17.57
C GLU A 83 -18.86 -5.91 -17.64
N ARG A 84 -17.79 -6.70 -17.48
CA ARG A 84 -17.89 -8.17 -17.32
C ARG A 84 -18.67 -8.57 -16.08
N LEU A 85 -18.45 -7.90 -14.94
CA LEU A 85 -19.23 -8.14 -13.72
C LEU A 85 -20.71 -7.80 -13.87
N LYS A 86 -21.05 -6.82 -14.72
CA LYS A 86 -22.45 -6.47 -15.05
C LYS A 86 -23.11 -7.43 -16.04
N GLY A 87 -22.37 -8.42 -16.56
CA GLY A 87 -22.86 -9.36 -17.56
C GLY A 87 -22.76 -8.85 -19.01
N ASN A 88 -22.17 -7.67 -19.24
CA ASN A 88 -21.97 -7.06 -20.57
C ASN A 88 -20.67 -7.52 -21.25
N GLY A 89 -20.15 -8.70 -20.89
CA GLY A 89 -18.89 -9.21 -21.41
C GLY A 89 -18.97 -9.54 -22.89
N ASN A 90 -18.18 -8.87 -23.73
CA ASN A 90 -18.08 -9.24 -25.14
C ASN A 90 -17.23 -10.52 -25.31
N PRO A 91 -17.81 -11.65 -25.79
CA PRO A 91 -17.11 -12.93 -25.94
C PRO A 91 -15.94 -12.90 -26.92
N ALA A 92 -15.83 -11.88 -27.77
CA ALA A 92 -14.73 -11.72 -28.71
C ALA A 92 -13.37 -11.48 -28.03
N TYR A 93 -13.37 -10.96 -26.79
CA TYR A 93 -12.16 -10.73 -26.00
C TYR A 93 -11.72 -12.01 -25.25
N TYR A 94 -11.19 -12.99 -25.99
CA TYR A 94 -10.82 -14.30 -25.43
C TYR A 94 -9.71 -14.25 -24.37
N TRP A 95 -8.91 -13.18 -24.34
CA TRP A 95 -7.86 -12.97 -23.33
C TRP A 95 -8.40 -12.39 -22.02
N HIS A 96 -9.62 -11.83 -22.01
CA HIS A 96 -10.36 -11.46 -20.80
C HIS A 96 -11.26 -12.62 -20.36
N ASN A 97 -10.64 -13.76 -20.12
CA ASN A 97 -11.29 -15.00 -19.69
C ASN A 97 -11.53 -15.03 -18.16
N ASP A 98 -12.10 -16.13 -17.66
CA ASP A 98 -12.40 -16.29 -16.23
C ASP A 98 -11.16 -16.20 -15.33
N ALA A 99 -9.98 -16.62 -15.81
CA ALA A 99 -8.75 -16.49 -15.04
C ALA A 99 -8.30 -15.02 -14.93
N TRP A 100 -8.50 -14.23 -15.99
CA TRP A 100 -8.26 -12.79 -15.95
C TRP A 100 -9.24 -12.09 -14.98
N LEU A 101 -10.52 -12.49 -14.96
CA LEU A 101 -11.49 -12.00 -13.98
C LEU A 101 -11.08 -12.34 -12.54
N ASP A 102 -10.62 -13.56 -12.29
CA ASP A 102 -10.14 -14.00 -10.97
C ASP A 102 -8.91 -13.20 -10.50
N ILE A 103 -7.98 -12.88 -11.41
CA ILE A 103 -6.83 -11.99 -11.12
C ILE A 103 -7.30 -10.60 -10.68
N TRP A 104 -8.30 -10.04 -11.37
CA TRP A 104 -8.85 -8.73 -11.03
C TRP A 104 -9.58 -8.77 -9.68
N GLN A 105 -10.42 -9.78 -9.46
CA GLN A 105 -11.14 -9.96 -8.21
C GLN A 105 -10.19 -10.08 -7.02
N LYS A 106 -9.17 -10.95 -7.12
CA LYS A 106 -8.15 -11.11 -6.06
C LYS A 106 -7.37 -9.83 -5.79
N TRP A 107 -7.05 -9.07 -6.84
CA TRP A 107 -6.38 -7.79 -6.68
C TRP A 107 -7.25 -6.77 -5.93
N ILE A 108 -8.55 -6.68 -6.25
CA ILE A 108 -9.48 -5.80 -5.52
C ILE A 108 -9.59 -6.21 -4.05
N HIS A 109 -9.72 -7.50 -3.76
CA HIS A 109 -9.73 -7.99 -2.38
C HIS A 109 -8.42 -7.70 -1.64
N TYR A 110 -7.28 -7.80 -2.33
CA TYR A 110 -5.99 -7.44 -1.75
C TYR A 110 -5.92 -5.95 -1.40
N GLN A 111 -6.40 -5.06 -2.26
CA GLN A 111 -6.49 -3.63 -1.95
C GLN A 111 -7.39 -3.36 -0.74
N GLN A 112 -8.56 -4.00 -0.66
CA GLN A 112 -9.45 -3.89 0.50
C GLN A 112 -8.80 -4.40 1.79
N ALA A 113 -8.02 -5.47 1.72
CA ALA A 113 -7.28 -6.00 2.86
C ALA A 113 -6.20 -5.02 3.33
N ILE A 114 -5.49 -4.37 2.41
CA ILE A 114 -4.54 -3.29 2.74
C ILE A 114 -5.27 -2.14 3.43
N ASP A 115 -6.37 -1.65 2.87
CA ASP A 115 -7.13 -0.54 3.45
C ASP A 115 -7.63 -0.86 4.87
N THR A 116 -8.10 -2.09 5.07
CA THR A 116 -8.54 -2.58 6.37
C THR A 116 -7.38 -2.66 7.36
N PHE A 117 -6.24 -3.18 6.92
CA PHE A 117 -5.02 -3.24 7.73
C PHE A 117 -4.52 -1.85 8.12
N LEU A 118 -4.51 -0.90 7.19
CA LEU A 118 -4.14 0.50 7.44
C LEU A 118 -5.05 1.17 8.48
N LYS A 119 -6.34 0.80 8.50
CA LYS A 119 -7.34 1.29 9.46
C LYS A 119 -7.36 0.50 10.77
N SER A 120 -6.56 -0.56 10.91
CA SER A 120 -6.51 -1.35 12.13
C SER A 120 -6.05 -0.52 13.32
N LYS A 121 -6.52 -0.89 14.53
CA LYS A 121 -6.16 -0.19 15.77
C LYS A 121 -4.67 -0.33 16.04
N GLU A 122 -4.12 -1.50 15.73
CA GLU A 122 -2.72 -1.87 15.89
C GLU A 122 -1.82 -1.02 15.00
N PHE A 123 -2.17 -0.86 13.71
CA PHE A 123 -1.40 -0.04 12.79
C PHE A 123 -1.53 1.46 13.09
N THR A 124 -2.73 1.91 13.47
CA THR A 124 -2.94 3.31 13.91
C THR A 124 -2.12 3.63 15.15
N ARG A 125 -2.09 2.72 16.13
CA ARG A 125 -1.24 2.84 17.32
C ARG A 125 0.24 2.87 16.93
N LEU A 126 0.68 2.01 16.01
CA LEU A 126 2.04 1.99 15.50
C LEU A 126 2.45 3.35 14.89
N LEU A 127 1.58 3.94 14.06
CA LEU A 127 1.81 5.28 13.49
C LEU A 127 1.89 6.36 14.57
N HIS A 128 1.03 6.31 15.58
CA HIS A 128 1.03 7.25 16.68
C HIS A 128 2.29 7.14 17.54
N GLU A 129 2.74 5.92 17.85
CA GLU A 129 4.01 5.66 18.57
C GLU A 129 5.21 6.23 17.80
N LEU A 130 5.24 6.08 16.48
CA LEU A 130 6.32 6.64 15.65
C LEU A 130 6.26 8.17 15.56
N LYS A 131 5.07 8.77 15.50
CA LYS A 131 4.88 10.23 15.48
C LYS A 131 5.26 10.88 16.80
N GLN A 132 4.99 10.24 17.93
CA GLN A 132 5.36 10.74 19.27
C GLN A 132 6.82 10.50 19.62
N GLY A 133 7.42 9.42 19.11
CA GLY A 133 8.82 9.10 19.31
C GLY A 133 9.78 9.86 18.38
N GLY A 134 9.29 10.58 17.39
CA GLY A 134 10.07 11.38 16.44
C GLY A 134 9.72 12.85 16.56
N SER A 135 10.53 13.61 17.30
CA SER A 135 10.67 15.03 16.99
C SER A 135 11.23 15.09 15.56
N ILE A 136 10.44 15.64 14.64
CA ILE A 136 10.96 16.22 13.41
C ILE A 136 11.66 17.52 13.80
#